data_AF-A0A2D6Q8Y2-F1
#
_entry.id   AF-A0A2D6Q8Y2-F1
#
_cell.length_a   1.000
_cell.length_b   1.000
_cell.length_c   1.000
_cell.angle_alpha   90.00
_cell.angle_beta   90.00
_cell.angle_gamma   90.00
#
_symmetry.space_group_name_H-M   'P 1'
#
loop_
_entity.id
_entity.type
_entity.pdbx_description
1 polymer ?
#
loop_
_entity_poly.entity_id
_entity_poly.type
_entity_poly.pdbx_seq_one_letter_code
_entity_poly.pdbx_strand_id
1 'polypeptide(L)'
;MLKLFKASIKTLKENLKKKNGDSWWGVFWYLLDPLMLFITLLFLFKIILKVQEDIYPLHLLTGLIIFNFFRFTTIQSLHNVNNNKKRTEFDLGISVLANLFHSTFLHIFEICLLIILLIYFKFSLIWLLVYPIIFLFFLLFTFGVTLVLSIFVLYFRDLPRAWSILMRTLWFITPTFYFIEKTSMIFFINLFNPVFYFLYISREIVIHNRIPELWMILVMIYGSLFTFLFGILIFQKSRKRVLEKLKNL
;
A
#
# COMPACT_ATOMS: atom_id res chain seq x y z
N MET A 1 -22.12 4.41 8.09
CA MET A 1 -20.76 3.88 8.20
C MET A 1 -20.67 2.59 9.03
N LEU A 2 -21.19 2.51 10.26
CA LEU A 2 -21.09 1.29 11.09
C LEU A 2 -21.61 0.00 10.41
N LYS A 3 -22.70 0.06 9.65
CA LYS A 3 -23.20 -1.10 8.88
C LYS A 3 -22.21 -1.57 7.81
N LEU A 4 -21.54 -0.64 7.11
CA LEU A 4 -20.51 -0.95 6.11
C LEU A 4 -19.28 -1.58 6.77
N PHE A 5 -18.85 -1.04 7.92
CA PHE A 5 -17.71 -1.56 8.67
C PHE A 5 -17.96 -2.98 9.20
N LYS A 6 -19.13 -3.25 9.78
CA LYS A 6 -19.51 -4.60 10.22
C LYS A 6 -19.57 -5.58 9.04
N ALA A 7 -20.12 -5.13 7.91
CA ALA A 7 -20.20 -5.95 6.70
C ALA A 7 -18.81 -6.22 6.10
N SER A 8 -17.90 -5.24 6.04
CA SER A 8 -16.53 -5.44 5.56
C SER A 8 -15.74 -6.42 6.42
N ILE A 9 -15.91 -6.40 7.74
CA ILE A 9 -15.30 -7.40 8.63
C ILE A 9 -15.86 -8.79 8.35
N LYS A 10 -17.18 -8.92 8.14
CA LYS A 10 -17.79 -10.21 7.79
C LYS A 10 -17.24 -10.73 6.45
N THR A 11 -17.21 -9.89 5.42
CA THR A 11 -16.66 -10.24 4.10
C THR A 11 -15.17 -10.56 4.17
N LEU A 12 -14.40 -9.84 5.00
CA LEU A 12 -13.00 -10.17 5.27
C LEU A 12 -12.87 -11.60 5.85
N LYS A 13 -13.66 -11.94 6.87
CA LYS A 13 -13.65 -13.29 7.46
C LYS A 13 -14.00 -14.36 6.43
N GLU A 14 -15.03 -14.13 5.62
CA GLU A 14 -15.44 -15.04 4.55
C GLU A 14 -14.36 -15.19 3.47
N ASN A 15 -13.72 -14.08 3.06
CA ASN A 15 -12.64 -14.08 2.08
C ASN A 15 -11.39 -14.78 2.61
N LEU A 16 -11.02 -14.55 3.87
CA LEU A 16 -9.91 -15.25 4.52
C LEU A 16 -10.18 -16.75 4.60
N LYS A 17 -11.40 -17.16 4.98
CA LYS A 17 -11.79 -18.58 5.01
C LYS A 17 -11.76 -19.22 3.62
N LYS A 18 -12.22 -18.50 2.59
CA LYS A 18 -12.18 -18.98 1.19
C LYS A 18 -10.76 -19.06 0.62
N LYS A 19 -9.92 -18.05 0.88
CA LYS A 19 -8.56 -17.95 0.31
C LYS A 19 -7.56 -18.86 1.02
N ASN A 20 -7.67 -19.03 2.33
CA ASN A 20 -6.71 -19.82 3.09
C ASN A 20 -7.12 -21.31 3.16
N GLY A 21 -8.35 -21.65 2.77
CA GLY A 21 -8.95 -22.94 3.13
C GLY A 21 -8.96 -23.14 4.64
N ASP A 22 -9.34 -24.33 5.11
CA ASP A 22 -9.21 -24.69 6.53
C ASP A 22 -7.73 -24.94 6.95
N SER A 23 -6.76 -24.34 6.24
CA SER A 23 -5.35 -24.68 6.36
C SER A 23 -4.46 -23.49 6.73
N TRP A 24 -3.60 -23.70 7.72
CA TRP A 24 -2.56 -22.77 8.17
C TRP A 24 -1.59 -22.40 7.04
N TRP A 25 -1.48 -23.23 6.00
CA TRP A 25 -0.61 -23.03 4.85
C TRP A 25 -0.96 -21.78 4.03
N GLY A 26 -2.22 -21.34 4.02
CA GLY A 26 -2.63 -20.13 3.27
C GLY A 26 -1.95 -18.85 3.77
N VAL A 27 -1.85 -18.66 5.09
CA VAL A 27 -1.20 -17.48 5.70
C VAL A 27 0.31 -17.51 5.47
N PHE A 28 0.91 -18.71 5.52
CA PHE A 28 2.34 -18.90 5.27
C PHE A 28 2.76 -18.37 3.90
N TRP A 29 1.98 -18.63 2.85
CA TRP A 29 2.30 -18.17 1.49
C TRP A 29 2.30 -16.64 1.36
N TYR A 30 1.40 -15.93 2.06
CA TYR A 30 1.38 -14.47 2.04
C TYR A 30 2.59 -13.85 2.75
N LEU A 31 3.18 -14.55 3.73
CA LEU A 31 4.40 -14.12 4.40
C LEU A 31 5.65 -14.44 3.56
N LEU A 32 5.64 -15.58 2.88
CA LEU A 32 6.77 -16.07 2.11
C LEU A 32 7.09 -15.17 0.91
N ASP A 33 6.06 -14.65 0.22
CA ASP A 33 6.24 -13.81 -0.98
C ASP A 33 7.08 -12.53 -0.71
N PRO A 34 6.70 -11.64 0.23
CA PRO A 34 7.51 -10.44 0.53
C PRO A 34 8.88 -10.78 1.11
N LEU A 35 9.01 -11.88 1.87
CA LEU A 35 10.29 -12.37 2.38
C LEU A 35 11.23 -12.81 1.26
N MET A 36 10.72 -13.59 0.30
CA MET A 36 11.50 -14.07 -0.84
C MET A 36 11.92 -12.91 -1.74
N LEU A 37 11.03 -11.93 -1.97
CA LEU A 37 11.38 -10.72 -2.69
C LEU A 37 12.49 -9.94 -1.98
N PHE A 38 12.37 -9.76 -0.65
CA PHE A 38 13.39 -9.09 0.16
C PHE A 38 14.74 -9.82 0.09
N ILE A 39 14.77 -11.14 0.31
CA ILE A 39 16.01 -11.94 0.25
C ILE A 39 16.63 -11.88 -1.15
N THR A 40 15.83 -11.98 -2.20
CA THR A 40 16.31 -11.94 -3.58
C THR A 40 16.96 -10.60 -3.90
N LEU A 41 16.31 -9.49 -3.56
CA LEU A 41 16.86 -8.16 -3.79
C LEU A 41 18.05 -7.88 -2.87
N LEU A 42 18.02 -8.35 -1.63
CA LEU A 42 19.15 -8.24 -0.73
C LEU A 42 20.38 -8.98 -1.28
N PHE A 43 20.19 -10.21 -1.78
CA PHE A 43 21.24 -10.98 -2.44
C PHE A 43 21.79 -10.23 -3.67
N LEU A 44 20.90 -9.76 -4.55
CA LEU A 44 21.29 -9.02 -5.74
C LEU A 44 22.12 -7.76 -5.40
N PHE A 45 21.64 -6.90 -4.50
CA PHE A 45 22.28 -5.62 -4.26
C PHE A 45 23.45 -5.70 -3.28
N LYS A 46 23.32 -6.44 -2.19
CA LYS A 46 24.38 -6.54 -1.17
C LYS A 46 25.51 -7.47 -1.63
N ILE A 47 25.20 -8.61 -2.24
CA ILE A 47 26.20 -9.63 -2.59
C ILE A 47 26.72 -9.46 -4.02
N ILE A 48 25.83 -9.32 -5.01
CA ILE A 48 26.26 -9.21 -6.43
C ILE A 48 26.76 -7.79 -6.74
N LEU A 49 25.96 -6.77 -6.46
CA LEU A 49 26.29 -5.37 -6.73
C LEU A 49 27.17 -4.72 -5.65
N LYS A 50 27.46 -5.45 -4.56
CA LYS A 50 28.40 -5.05 -3.50
C LYS A 50 28.12 -3.68 -2.88
N VAL A 51 26.84 -3.35 -2.69
CA VAL A 51 26.42 -2.15 -1.95
C VAL A 51 27.00 -2.21 -0.54
N GLN A 52 27.86 -1.26 -0.16
CA GLN A 52 28.67 -1.37 1.04
C GLN A 52 27.93 -0.91 2.31
N GLU A 53 26.87 -0.14 2.16
CA GLU A 53 26.11 0.46 3.24
C GLU A 53 25.45 -0.63 4.11
N ASP A 54 25.76 -0.63 5.40
CA ASP A 54 25.20 -1.59 6.37
C ASP A 54 23.71 -1.38 6.61
N ILE A 55 23.23 -0.16 6.35
CA ILE A 55 21.83 0.25 6.47
C ILE A 55 20.97 -0.30 5.32
N TYR A 56 21.59 -0.80 4.25
CA TYR A 56 20.88 -1.24 3.05
C TYR A 56 19.72 -2.24 3.29
N PRO A 57 19.82 -3.26 4.16
CA PRO A 57 18.72 -4.19 4.42
C PRO A 57 17.48 -3.47 5.01
N LEU A 58 17.68 -2.52 5.92
CA LEU A 58 16.60 -1.71 6.49
C LEU A 58 16.00 -0.79 5.42
N HIS A 59 16.86 -0.14 4.63
CA HIS A 59 16.45 0.74 3.53
C HIS A 59 15.58 0.02 2.50
N LEU A 60 16.02 -1.16 2.07
CA LEU A 60 15.31 -2.04 1.14
C LEU A 60 13.97 -2.47 1.72
N LEU A 61 13.96 -3.01 2.95
CA LEU A 61 12.73 -3.52 3.54
C LEU A 61 11.69 -2.40 3.73
N THR A 62 12.06 -1.25 4.30
CA THR A 62 11.12 -0.12 4.45
C THR A 62 10.54 0.33 3.10
N GLY A 63 11.34 0.33 2.04
CA GLY A 63 10.86 0.63 0.70
C GLY A 63 9.82 -0.37 0.20
N LEU A 64 10.13 -1.67 0.33
CA LEU A 64 9.22 -2.76 -0.06
C LEU A 64 7.90 -2.67 0.70
N ILE A 65 7.95 -2.47 2.00
CA ILE A 65 6.79 -2.37 2.89
C ILE A 65 5.81 -1.29 2.41
N ILE A 66 6.30 -0.07 2.19
CA ILE A 66 5.44 1.05 1.79
C ILE A 66 4.87 0.83 0.39
N PHE A 67 5.73 0.51 -0.59
CA PHE A 67 5.27 0.44 -1.97
C PHE A 67 4.38 -0.78 -2.23
N ASN A 68 4.75 -1.95 -1.70
CA ASN A 68 3.99 -3.17 -1.92
C ASN A 68 2.62 -3.10 -1.25
N PHE A 69 2.49 -2.47 -0.08
CA PHE A 69 1.20 -2.22 0.55
C PHE A 69 0.24 -1.47 -0.40
N PHE A 70 0.68 -0.35 -0.97
CA PHE A 70 -0.13 0.46 -1.88
C PHE A 70 -0.47 -0.30 -3.17
N ARG A 71 0.54 -0.93 -3.78
CA ARG A 71 0.39 -1.72 -5.01
C ARG A 71 -0.59 -2.87 -4.82
N PHE A 72 -0.41 -3.68 -3.78
CA PHE A 72 -1.26 -4.83 -3.48
C PHE A 72 -2.70 -4.38 -3.19
N THR A 73 -2.88 -3.38 -2.33
CA THR A 73 -4.21 -2.90 -1.93
C THR A 73 -4.99 -2.38 -3.13
N THR A 74 -4.37 -1.58 -4.00
CA THR A 74 -5.06 -0.97 -5.15
C THR A 74 -5.38 -2.00 -6.24
N ILE A 75 -4.42 -2.87 -6.59
CA ILE A 75 -4.60 -3.92 -7.60
C ILE A 75 -5.66 -4.94 -7.14
N GLN A 76 -5.56 -5.45 -5.91
CA GLN A 76 -6.48 -6.47 -5.42
C GLN A 76 -7.91 -5.93 -5.32
N SER A 77 -8.09 -4.68 -4.89
CA SER A 77 -9.41 -4.04 -4.87
C SER A 77 -9.99 -3.90 -6.29
N LEU A 78 -9.19 -3.47 -7.26
CA LEU A 78 -9.62 -3.39 -8.67
C LEU A 78 -10.09 -4.75 -9.20
N HIS A 79 -9.34 -5.82 -8.94
CA HIS A 79 -9.73 -7.18 -9.34
C HIS A 79 -10.98 -7.67 -8.63
N ASN A 80 -11.09 -7.45 -7.32
CA ASN A 80 -12.26 -7.85 -6.53
C ASN A 80 -13.54 -7.21 -7.07
N VAL A 81 -13.48 -5.92 -7.44
CA VAL A 81 -14.63 -5.19 -8.00
C VAL A 81 -14.92 -5.63 -9.43
N ASN A 82 -13.90 -5.79 -10.28
CA ASN A 82 -14.09 -6.19 -11.68
C ASN A 82 -14.71 -7.59 -11.81
N ASN A 83 -14.32 -8.53 -10.93
CA ASN A 83 -14.75 -9.92 -10.96
C ASN A 83 -16.08 -10.16 -10.22
N ASN A 84 -16.56 -9.20 -9.42
CA ASN A 84 -17.83 -9.36 -8.72
C ASN A 84 -19.00 -9.26 -9.70
N LYS A 85 -19.72 -10.38 -9.90
CA LYS A 85 -20.90 -10.46 -10.78
C LYS A 85 -22.13 -9.78 -10.19
N LYS A 86 -22.24 -9.72 -8.86
CA LYS A 86 -23.30 -9.00 -8.16
C LYS A 86 -22.76 -7.61 -7.83
N ARG A 87 -22.73 -6.76 -8.85
CA ARG A 87 -22.31 -5.39 -8.68
C ARG A 87 -23.46 -4.68 -7.95
N THR A 88 -23.28 -4.40 -6.67
CA THR A 88 -24.08 -3.39 -5.98
C THR A 88 -23.14 -2.36 -5.35
N GLU A 89 -23.62 -1.14 -5.15
CA GLU A 89 -22.80 -0.07 -4.54
C GLU A 89 -22.41 -0.36 -3.09
N PHE A 90 -23.28 -1.08 -2.38
CA PHE A 90 -23.00 -1.51 -1.02
C PHE A 90 -21.84 -2.51 -1.02
N ASP A 91 -21.78 -3.40 -2.01
CA ASP A 91 -20.70 -4.38 -2.16
C ASP A 91 -19.36 -3.74 -2.52
N LEU A 92 -19.37 -2.59 -3.20
CA LEU A 92 -18.16 -1.90 -3.66
C LEU A 92 -17.38 -1.27 -2.51
N GLY A 93 -18.06 -0.46 -1.68
CA GLY A 93 -17.45 0.12 -0.48
C GLY A 93 -17.01 -0.95 0.53
N ILE A 94 -17.79 -2.01 0.67
CA ILE A 94 -17.46 -3.17 1.51
C ILE A 94 -16.21 -3.87 0.98
N SER A 95 -16.11 -4.11 -0.33
CA SER A 95 -14.97 -4.80 -0.95
C SER A 95 -13.67 -4.02 -0.77
N VAL A 96 -13.70 -2.71 -1.00
CA VAL A 96 -12.53 -1.84 -0.80
C VAL A 96 -12.09 -1.83 0.67
N LEU A 97 -13.02 -1.64 1.61
CA LEU A 97 -12.72 -1.67 3.04
C LEU A 97 -12.18 -3.04 3.50
N ALA A 98 -12.81 -4.13 3.06
CA ALA A 98 -12.37 -5.48 3.41
C ALA A 98 -10.95 -5.75 2.89
N ASN A 99 -10.63 -5.29 1.68
CA ASN A 99 -9.29 -5.44 1.12
C ASN A 99 -8.25 -4.56 1.83
N LEU A 100 -8.63 -3.36 2.24
CA LEU A 100 -7.76 -2.49 3.04
C LEU A 100 -7.41 -3.16 4.37
N PHE A 101 -8.40 -3.69 5.10
CA PHE A 101 -8.15 -4.42 6.36
C PHE A 101 -7.28 -5.67 6.16
N HIS A 102 -7.51 -6.41 5.08
CA HIS A 102 -6.68 -7.56 4.74
C HIS A 102 -5.22 -7.14 4.53
N SER A 103 -4.99 -6.08 3.77
CA SER A 103 -3.65 -5.56 3.48
C SER A 103 -2.99 -5.03 4.75
N THR A 104 -3.75 -4.35 5.62
CA THR A 104 -3.27 -3.91 6.94
C THR A 104 -2.87 -5.08 7.82
N PHE A 105 -3.60 -6.20 7.78
CA PHE A 105 -3.23 -7.41 8.50
C PHE A 105 -1.89 -7.99 8.02
N LEU A 106 -1.68 -8.07 6.70
CA LEU A 106 -0.40 -8.50 6.13
C LEU A 106 0.75 -7.56 6.50
N HIS A 107 0.49 -6.26 6.52
CA HIS A 107 1.45 -5.23 6.89
C HIS A 107 2.00 -5.39 8.32
N ILE A 108 1.21 -5.94 9.25
CA ILE A 108 1.69 -6.20 10.62
C ILE A 108 2.88 -7.17 10.59
N PHE A 109 2.84 -8.21 9.75
CA PHE A 109 3.95 -9.15 9.64
C PHE A 109 5.20 -8.52 9.03
N GLU A 110 5.02 -7.65 8.03
CA GLU A 110 6.10 -6.87 7.44
C GLU A 110 6.78 -5.96 8.47
N ILE A 111 6.00 -5.32 9.34
CA ILE A 111 6.53 -4.51 10.44
C ILE A 111 7.21 -5.36 11.50
N CYS A 112 6.70 -6.55 11.83
CA CYS A 112 7.41 -7.48 12.71
C CYS A 112 8.79 -7.85 12.15
N LEU A 113 8.89 -8.11 10.84
CA LEU A 113 10.17 -8.37 10.18
C LEU A 113 11.11 -7.15 10.27
N LEU A 114 10.58 -5.94 10.07
CA LEU A 114 11.36 -4.71 10.22
C LEU A 114 11.89 -4.54 11.65
N ILE A 115 11.08 -4.81 12.68
CA ILE A 115 11.51 -4.78 14.09
C ILE A 115 12.65 -5.76 14.34
N ILE A 116 12.56 -6.99 13.83
CA ILE A 116 13.62 -8.00 13.98
C ILE A 116 14.93 -7.48 13.39
N LEU A 117 14.90 -6.87 12.19
CA LEU A 117 16.10 -6.30 11.58
C LEU A 117 16.64 -5.11 12.37
N LEU A 118 15.78 -4.20 12.85
CA LEU A 118 16.21 -3.06 13.68
C LEU A 118 16.94 -3.53 14.94
N ILE A 119 16.44 -4.56 15.62
CA ILE A 119 17.09 -5.15 16.80
C ILE A 119 18.42 -5.79 16.41
N TYR A 120 18.45 -6.57 15.32
CA TYR A 120 19.67 -7.25 14.84
C TYR A 120 20.80 -6.26 14.53
N PHE A 121 20.48 -5.15 13.84
CA PHE A 121 21.42 -4.08 13.52
C PHE A 121 21.63 -3.07 14.66
N LYS A 122 21.05 -3.30 15.84
CA LYS A 122 21.17 -2.45 17.05
C LYS A 122 20.69 -1.00 16.83
N PHE A 123 19.67 -0.82 16.01
CA PHE A 123 18.98 0.47 15.83
C PHE A 123 17.99 0.74 16.96
N SER A 124 17.77 2.02 17.28
CA SER A 124 16.77 2.43 18.27
C SER A 124 15.35 2.18 17.75
N LEU A 125 14.50 1.58 18.58
CA LEU A 125 13.09 1.36 18.27
C LEU A 125 12.21 2.58 18.58
N ILE A 126 12.74 3.61 19.22
CA ILE A 126 11.92 4.71 19.76
C ILE A 126 11.18 5.47 18.64
N TRP A 127 11.81 5.62 17.48
CA TRP A 127 11.23 6.32 16.34
C TRP A 127 10.19 5.49 15.59
N LEU A 128 10.15 4.17 15.82
CA LEU A 128 9.08 3.32 15.31
C LEU A 128 7.73 3.68 15.92
N LEU A 129 7.69 4.32 17.10
CA LEU A 129 6.44 4.79 17.73
C LEU A 129 5.73 5.86 16.90
N VAL A 130 6.44 6.56 16.02
CA VAL A 130 5.87 7.57 15.11
C VAL A 130 5.30 6.93 13.84
N TYR A 131 5.77 5.73 13.49
CA TYR A 131 5.35 5.02 12.27
C TYR A 131 3.82 4.81 12.14
N PRO A 132 3.07 4.46 13.21
CA PRO A 132 1.61 4.36 13.14
C PRO A 132 0.91 5.62 12.64
N ILE A 133 1.47 6.82 12.92
CA ILE A 133 0.90 8.10 12.45
C ILE A 133 1.12 8.25 10.95
N ILE A 134 2.34 7.96 10.45
CA ILE A 134 2.63 7.95 9.02
C ILE A 134 1.71 6.95 8.31
N PHE A 135 1.59 5.75 8.87
CA PHE A 135 0.77 4.69 8.32
C PHE A 135 -0.72 5.04 8.30
N LEU A 136 -1.23 5.78 9.31
CA LEU A 136 -2.60 6.27 9.31
C LEU A 136 -2.88 7.18 8.09
N PHE A 137 -2.02 8.16 7.82
CA PHE A 137 -2.17 9.01 6.64
C PHE A 137 -2.01 8.21 5.34
N PHE A 138 -1.13 7.20 5.35
CA PHE A 138 -0.96 6.31 4.21
C PHE A 138 -2.21 5.45 3.94
N LEU A 139 -2.89 4.98 5.00
CA LEU A 139 -4.17 4.27 4.90
C LEU A 139 -5.26 5.17 4.31
N LEU A 140 -5.36 6.42 4.77
CA LEU A 140 -6.34 7.38 4.23
C LEU A 140 -6.09 7.67 2.75
N PHE A 141 -4.82 7.91 2.38
CA PHE A 141 -4.41 8.10 1.00
C PHE A 141 -4.76 6.88 0.13
N THR A 142 -4.30 5.69 0.54
CA THR A 142 -4.51 4.44 -0.20
C THR A 142 -5.99 4.13 -0.35
N PHE A 143 -6.79 4.36 0.70
CA PHE A 143 -8.23 4.18 0.66
C PHE A 143 -8.90 5.13 -0.35
N GLY A 144 -8.53 6.41 -0.34
CA GLY A 144 -9.05 7.41 -1.28
C GLY A 144 -8.76 7.03 -2.74
N VAL A 145 -7.50 6.70 -3.05
CA VAL A 145 -7.12 6.23 -4.39
C VAL A 145 -7.90 4.98 -4.79
N THR A 146 -7.98 4.01 -3.87
CA THR A 146 -8.64 2.73 -4.14
C THR A 146 -10.14 2.91 -4.41
N LEU A 147 -10.82 3.79 -3.68
CA LEU A 147 -12.22 4.13 -3.94
C LEU A 147 -12.40 4.68 -5.36
N VAL A 148 -11.58 5.64 -5.75
CA VAL A 148 -11.64 6.26 -7.08
C VAL A 148 -11.41 5.23 -8.18
N LEU A 149 -10.36 4.42 -8.06
CA LEU A 149 -10.04 3.34 -9.01
C LEU A 149 -11.17 2.32 -9.13
N SER A 150 -11.77 1.95 -8.00
CA SER A 150 -12.87 0.99 -7.95
C SER A 150 -14.15 1.51 -8.60
N ILE A 151 -14.32 2.83 -8.74
CA ILE A 151 -15.40 3.43 -9.52
C ILE A 151 -15.05 3.40 -11.01
N PHE A 152 -13.82 3.77 -11.36
CA PHE A 152 -13.37 3.79 -12.76
C PHE A 152 -13.39 2.40 -13.43
N VAL A 153 -13.11 1.33 -12.69
CA VAL A 153 -13.14 -0.04 -13.24
C VAL A 153 -14.52 -0.45 -13.73
N LEU A 154 -15.60 0.17 -13.23
CA LEU A 154 -16.96 -0.06 -13.73
C LEU A 154 -17.18 0.52 -15.13
N TYR A 155 -16.31 1.44 -15.56
CA TYR A 155 -16.33 2.03 -16.90
C TYR A 155 -15.30 1.42 -17.82
N PHE A 156 -14.15 1.02 -17.28
CA PHE A 156 -13.03 0.48 -18.03
C PHE A 156 -12.66 -0.92 -17.54
N ARG A 157 -13.08 -1.95 -18.28
CA ARG A 157 -12.86 -3.36 -17.92
C ARG A 157 -11.37 -3.75 -17.85
N ASP A 158 -10.53 -3.07 -18.65
CA ASP A 158 -9.08 -3.33 -18.72
C ASP A 158 -8.25 -2.49 -17.74
N LEU A 159 -8.89 -1.64 -16.93
CA LEU A 159 -8.22 -0.81 -15.93
C LEU A 159 -7.31 -1.61 -14.97
N PRO A 160 -7.67 -2.83 -14.48
CA PRO A 160 -6.78 -3.59 -13.59
C PRO A 160 -5.45 -3.94 -14.25
N ARG A 161 -5.46 -4.24 -15.56
CA ARG A 161 -4.24 -4.55 -16.32
C ARG A 161 -3.39 -3.30 -16.50
N ALA A 162 -4.00 -2.18 -16.93
CA ALA A 162 -3.31 -0.91 -17.09
C ALA A 162 -2.69 -0.43 -15.77
N TRP A 163 -3.46 -0.49 -14.67
CA TRP A 163 -2.97 -0.13 -13.34
C TRP A 163 -1.82 -1.02 -12.88
N SER A 164 -1.87 -2.34 -13.13
CA SER A 164 -0.78 -3.25 -12.79
C SER A 164 0.53 -2.91 -13.53
N ILE A 165 0.44 -2.54 -14.81
CA ILE A 165 1.60 -2.08 -15.59
C ILE A 165 2.15 -0.79 -14.99
N LEU A 166 1.30 0.19 -14.71
CA LEU A 166 1.69 1.46 -14.10
C LEU A 166 2.39 1.26 -12.75
N MET A 167 1.82 0.44 -11.86
CA MET A 167 2.40 0.15 -10.56
C MET A 167 3.77 -0.53 -10.67
N ARG A 168 3.95 -1.43 -11.65
CA ARG A 168 5.26 -2.05 -11.91
C ARG A 168 6.28 -1.00 -12.35
N THR A 169 5.93 -0.12 -13.29
CA THR A 169 6.83 0.95 -13.75
C THR A 169 7.17 1.91 -12.61
N LEU A 170 6.18 2.35 -11.83
CA LEU A 170 6.39 3.23 -10.68
C LEU A 170 7.27 2.58 -9.60
N TRP A 171 7.19 1.26 -9.40
CA TRP A 171 8.03 0.55 -8.43
C TRP A 171 9.52 0.66 -8.77
N PHE A 172 9.88 0.64 -10.07
CA PHE A 172 11.25 0.83 -10.55
C PHE A 172 11.71 2.29 -10.53
N ILE A 173 10.80 3.25 -10.78
CA ILE A 173 11.12 4.68 -10.73
C ILE A 173 11.25 5.18 -9.28
N THR A 174 10.51 4.57 -8.37
CA THR A 174 10.56 4.93 -6.95
C THR A 174 11.79 4.28 -6.33
N PRO A 175 12.54 4.99 -5.45
CA PRO A 175 13.74 4.45 -4.80
C PRO A 175 13.41 3.38 -3.75
N THR A 176 12.76 2.30 -4.17
CA THR A 176 12.31 1.20 -3.33
C THR A 176 13.49 0.34 -2.88
N PHE A 177 14.38 0.01 -3.82
CA PHE A 177 15.51 -0.91 -3.61
C PHE A 177 16.89 -0.26 -3.80
N TYR A 178 16.95 1.03 -4.14
CA TYR A 178 18.20 1.76 -4.37
C TYR A 178 18.25 3.08 -3.56
N PHE A 179 19.45 3.61 -3.36
CA PHE A 179 19.67 4.91 -2.73
C PHE A 179 19.54 6.04 -3.74
N ILE A 180 19.09 7.21 -3.28
CA ILE A 180 18.87 8.36 -4.14
C ILE A 180 19.47 9.62 -3.53
N GLU A 181 20.19 10.39 -4.34
CA GLU A 181 20.70 11.70 -3.94
C GLU A 181 19.62 12.76 -4.15
N LYS A 182 19.49 13.71 -3.21
CA LYS A 182 18.49 14.79 -3.26
C LYS A 182 18.67 15.74 -4.46
N THR A 183 19.87 15.77 -5.04
CA THR A 183 20.23 16.57 -6.22
C THR A 183 19.93 15.84 -7.53
N SER A 184 19.63 14.55 -7.49
CA SER A 184 19.44 13.74 -8.70
C SER A 184 18.12 14.07 -9.40
N MET A 185 18.10 13.97 -10.73
CA MET A 185 16.87 14.11 -11.52
C MET A 185 15.79 13.11 -11.10
N ILE A 186 16.20 11.91 -10.71
CA ILE A 186 15.29 10.85 -10.25
C ILE A 186 14.57 11.29 -8.96
N PHE A 187 15.23 12.04 -8.08
CA PHE A 187 14.60 12.55 -6.87
C PHE A 187 13.49 13.54 -7.20
N PHE A 188 13.76 14.50 -8.10
CA PHE A 188 12.76 15.46 -8.56
C PHE A 188 11.57 14.79 -9.26
N ILE A 189 11.80 13.77 -10.07
CA ILE A 189 10.72 12.97 -10.69
C ILE A 189 9.84 12.33 -9.60
N ASN A 190 10.44 11.84 -8.53
CA ASN A 190 9.72 11.20 -7.44
C ASN A 190 8.92 12.18 -6.56
N LEU A 191 9.20 13.48 -6.59
CA LEU A 191 8.36 14.47 -5.92
C LEU A 191 6.94 14.55 -6.50
N PHE A 192 6.73 14.09 -7.74
CA PHE A 192 5.40 13.97 -8.34
C PHE A 192 4.67 12.67 -7.93
N ASN A 193 5.37 11.72 -7.31
CA ASN A 193 4.78 10.47 -6.85
C ASN A 193 4.36 10.61 -5.36
N PRO A 194 3.05 10.61 -5.03
CA PRO A 194 2.62 10.73 -3.64
C PRO A 194 3.12 9.60 -2.74
N VAL A 195 3.34 8.40 -3.28
CA VAL A 195 3.84 7.23 -2.52
C VAL A 195 5.27 7.47 -2.04
N PHE A 196 6.06 8.25 -2.79
CA PHE A 196 7.44 8.56 -2.44
C PHE A 196 7.54 9.29 -1.10
N TYR A 197 6.61 10.20 -0.79
CA TYR A 197 6.62 10.96 0.47
C TYR A 197 6.52 10.03 1.68
N PHE A 198 5.63 9.04 1.65
CA PHE A 198 5.50 8.06 2.74
C PHE A 198 6.78 7.24 2.90
N LEU A 199 7.34 6.78 1.77
CA LEU A 199 8.57 5.97 1.76
C LEU A 199 9.76 6.77 2.30
N TYR A 200 9.93 8.02 1.85
CA TYR A 200 11.01 8.90 2.30
C TYR A 200 10.88 9.25 3.78
N ILE A 201 9.69 9.70 4.22
CA ILE A 201 9.42 10.07 5.61
C ILE A 201 9.61 8.87 6.55
N SER A 202 9.15 7.67 6.16
CA SER A 202 9.35 6.46 6.96
C SER A 202 10.84 6.14 7.14
N ARG A 203 11.67 6.31 6.11
CA ARG A 203 13.12 6.07 6.22
C ARG A 203 13.82 7.11 7.09
N GLU A 204 13.54 8.39 6.88
CA GLU A 204 14.15 9.46 7.69
C GLU A 204 13.86 9.27 9.18
N ILE A 205 12.62 8.91 9.53
CA ILE A 205 12.22 8.72 10.92
C ILE A 205 12.75 7.39 11.48
N VAL A 206 12.46 6.25 10.84
CA VAL A 206 12.72 4.92 11.41
C VAL A 206 14.19 4.52 11.32
N ILE A 207 14.89 4.95 10.27
CA ILE A 207 16.27 4.53 10.00
C ILE A 207 17.25 5.64 10.40
N HIS A 208 17.03 6.87 9.90
CA HIS A 208 17.96 7.97 10.13
C HIS A 208 17.71 8.73 11.43
N ASN A 209 16.64 8.45 12.16
CA ASN A 209 16.28 9.11 13.42
C ASN A 209 16.17 10.64 13.28
N ARG A 210 15.70 11.10 12.12
CA ARG A 210 15.60 12.52 11.76
C ARG A 210 14.18 12.88 11.42
N ILE A 211 13.79 14.10 11.81
CA ILE A 211 12.54 14.69 11.37
C ILE A 211 12.75 15.21 9.94
N PRO A 212 11.97 14.75 8.94
CA PRO A 212 12.06 15.22 7.56
C PRO A 212 11.77 16.72 7.41
N GLU A 213 12.02 17.24 6.22
CA GLU A 213 11.64 18.61 5.88
C GLU A 213 10.13 18.84 6.06
N LEU A 214 9.76 19.93 6.75
CA LEU A 214 8.36 20.22 7.12
C LEU A 214 7.42 20.20 5.91
N TRP A 215 7.87 20.72 4.76
CA TRP A 215 7.05 20.75 3.54
C TRP A 215 6.68 19.34 3.04
N MET A 216 7.56 18.34 3.18
CA MET A 216 7.25 16.96 2.79
C MET A 216 6.18 16.36 3.70
N ILE A 217 6.26 16.66 5.00
CA ILE A 217 5.25 16.23 5.99
C ILE A 217 3.90 16.87 5.67
N LEU A 218 3.88 18.17 5.34
CA LEU A 218 2.65 18.88 4.96
C LEU A 218 2.06 18.30 3.66
N VAL A 219 2.87 18.01 2.65
CA VAL A 219 2.42 17.37 1.40
C VAL A 219 1.82 15.99 1.69
N MET A 220 2.44 15.19 2.56
CA MET A 220 1.91 13.89 2.99
C MET A 220 0.54 14.03 3.67
N ILE A 221 0.41 14.95 4.64
CA ILE A 221 -0.81 15.17 5.41
C ILE A 221 -1.92 15.72 4.52
N TYR A 222 -1.69 16.83 3.82
CA TYR A 222 -2.72 17.46 2.99
C TYR A 222 -3.05 16.60 1.77
N GLY A 223 -2.05 15.96 1.15
CA GLY A 223 -2.25 15.06 0.02
C GLY A 223 -3.09 13.84 0.38
N SER A 224 -2.85 13.23 1.55
CA SER A 224 -3.66 12.11 2.04
C SER A 224 -5.09 12.53 2.38
N LEU A 225 -5.28 13.62 3.13
CA LEU A 225 -6.60 14.16 3.47
C LEU A 225 -7.40 14.56 2.23
N PHE A 226 -6.77 15.27 1.29
CA PHE A 226 -7.38 15.65 0.02
C PHE A 226 -7.84 14.41 -0.76
N THR A 227 -6.94 13.44 -0.95
CA THR A 227 -7.24 12.22 -1.72
C THR A 227 -8.34 11.38 -1.05
N PHE A 228 -8.32 11.30 0.28
CA PHE A 228 -9.36 10.63 1.06
C PHE A 228 -10.72 11.29 0.89
N LEU A 229 -10.81 12.60 1.11
CA LEU A 229 -12.06 13.36 0.98
C LEU A 229 -12.57 13.31 -0.45
N PHE A 230 -11.69 13.52 -1.43
CA PHE A 230 -12.02 13.44 -2.85
C PHE A 230 -12.57 12.06 -3.23
N GLY A 231 -11.92 10.99 -2.78
CA GLY A 231 -12.39 9.62 -3.01
C GLY A 231 -13.76 9.35 -2.41
N ILE A 232 -14.03 9.82 -1.19
CA ILE A 232 -15.35 9.71 -0.56
C ILE A 232 -16.41 10.51 -1.32
N LEU A 233 -16.11 11.75 -1.71
CA LEU A 233 -17.05 12.61 -2.43
C LEU A 233 -17.43 12.00 -3.79
N ILE A 234 -16.44 11.50 -4.55
CA ILE A 234 -16.71 10.82 -5.82
C ILE A 234 -17.52 9.54 -5.59
N PHE A 235 -17.18 8.76 -4.56
CA PHE A 235 -17.93 7.55 -4.23
C PHE A 235 -19.39 7.85 -3.90
N GLN A 236 -19.66 8.86 -3.09
CA GLN A 236 -21.02 9.28 -2.74
C GLN A 236 -21.80 9.83 -3.94
N LYS A 237 -21.17 10.64 -4.80
CA LYS A 237 -21.81 11.19 -6.00
C LYS A 237 -22.09 10.12 -7.06
N SER A 238 -21.18 9.15 -7.19
CA SER A 238 -21.31 8.04 -8.13
C SER A 238 -22.36 7.02 -7.68
N ARG A 239 -22.76 7.04 -6.40
CA ARG A 239 -23.77 6.17 -5.78
C ARG A 239 -25.21 6.29 -6.35
N LYS A 240 -25.44 7.15 -7.34
CA LYS A 240 -26.73 7.16 -8.08
C LYS A 240 -26.56 6.60 -9.48
N ARG A 241 -25.44 6.95 -10.13
CA ARG A 241 -25.10 6.53 -11.49
C ARG A 241 -24.65 5.08 -11.57
N VAL A 242 -23.99 4.59 -10.53
CA VAL A 242 -23.55 3.19 -10.45
C VAL A 242 -24.76 2.28 -10.36
N LEU A 243 -25.77 2.57 -9.52
CA LEU A 243 -27.05 1.82 -9.53
C LEU A 243 -27.71 1.73 -10.91
N GLU A 244 -27.76 2.81 -11.68
CA GLU A 244 -28.35 2.80 -13.04
C GLU A 244 -27.55 1.91 -13.99
N LYS A 245 -26.22 2.03 -14.00
CA LYS A 245 -25.37 1.23 -14.89
C LYS A 245 -25.37 -0.26 -14.54
N LEU A 246 -25.49 -0.60 -13.27
CA LEU A 246 -25.51 -1.99 -12.81
C LEU A 246 -26.83 -2.71 -13.08
N LYS A 247 -27.91 -1.97 -13.36
CA LYS A 247 -29.18 -2.53 -13.86
C LYS A 247 -29.15 -2.84 -15.36
N ASN A 248 -28.23 -2.21 -16.10
CA ASN A 248 -28.13 -2.30 -17.56
C ASN A 248 -27.03 -3.29 -18.04
N LEU A 249 -26.42 -4.05 -17.12
CA LEU A 249 -25.39 -5.05 -17.36
C LEU A 249 -25.90 -6.44 -16.95
#